data_AF-A0A1K2H746-F1
#
_entry.id   AF-A0A1K2H746-F1
#
_cell.length_a   1.000
_cell.length_b   1.000
_cell.length_c   1.000
_cell.angle_alpha   90.00
_cell.angle_beta   90.00
_cell.angle_gamma   90.00
#
_symmetry.space_group_name_H-M   'P 1'
#
loop_
_entity.id
_entity.type
_entity.pdbx_description
1 polymer ?
#
loop_
_entity_poly.entity_id
_entity_poly.type
_entity_poly.pdbx_seq_one_letter_code
_entity_poly.pdbx_strand_id
1 'polypeptide(L)'
;MNGKSFLRNLSRKTKITIATVIVLAGGSMGTAATISNHQEQVKTAKSALYQQIDDLSDFKSSEFLSLTYTKIIDAQVEKYEKKHDSLKKYSDIEQIKSETKRVKKESDKAKALIAKNKSNQTLLESSIATAEAYINDKNISSENKEKLTKLLIVSRKNIDDKIFEKLKEQNNSLKTASEQIKVQIDQTGADGVRKSQATLEVQKNVQELLKSSFTSETDKQLLNTGLYNITAAKTESSANSAVTTLKATIAATQKHNKPAEDKAKAEAEKKAAEAAKVAAEKVEAERKAAEKAEADRKAAEVAQAAESEKATQAETANVNNTAASKWAIEDGYTWYTRKGHSTVIPPGGNLPPGYHWQVP
;
A
#
# COMPACT_ATOMS: atom_id res chain seq x y z
N MET A 1 -23.31 -8.89 -55.12
CA MET A 1 -22.22 -7.96 -54.75
C MET A 1 -20.93 -8.77 -54.64
N ASN A 2 -19.77 -8.46 -55.22
CA ASN A 2 -19.32 -7.54 -56.26
C ASN A 2 -17.88 -7.97 -56.64
N GLY A 3 -17.45 -7.76 -57.89
CA GLY A 3 -16.06 -7.38 -58.16
C GLY A 3 -15.05 -8.35 -58.82
N LYS A 4 -15.44 -9.29 -59.71
CA LYS A 4 -14.42 -10.12 -60.44
C LYS A 4 -14.55 -10.25 -61.97
N SER A 5 -15.43 -9.50 -62.65
CA SER A 5 -15.66 -9.71 -64.10
C SER A 5 -15.38 -8.50 -65.02
N PHE A 6 -14.77 -7.41 -64.54
CA PHE A 6 -14.72 -6.16 -65.32
C PHE A 6 -13.49 -5.95 -66.24
N LEU A 7 -12.60 -6.93 -66.46
CA LEU A 7 -11.38 -6.69 -67.25
C LEU A 7 -11.09 -7.70 -68.37
N ARG A 8 -12.10 -8.37 -68.92
CA ARG A 8 -11.88 -9.30 -70.04
C ARG A 8 -12.96 -9.20 -71.12
N ASN A 9 -13.29 -7.99 -71.59
CA ASN A 9 -14.03 -7.88 -72.86
C ASN A 9 -13.99 -6.51 -73.57
N LEU A 10 -12.80 -5.93 -73.78
CA LEU A 10 -12.65 -4.74 -74.63
C LEU A 10 -11.70 -4.96 -75.81
N SER A 11 -11.47 -6.22 -76.20
CA SER A 11 -10.51 -6.56 -77.26
C SER A 11 -11.13 -6.79 -78.64
N ARG A 12 -12.43 -6.94 -78.83
CA ARG A 12 -12.96 -7.27 -80.18
C ARG A 12 -14.30 -6.60 -80.45
N LYS A 13 -14.30 -5.76 -81.50
CA LYS A 13 -15.44 -5.17 -82.21
C LYS A 13 -16.06 -3.89 -81.62
N THR A 14 -15.43 -2.74 -81.89
CA THR A 14 -16.17 -1.59 -82.45
C THR A 14 -15.22 -0.82 -83.38
N LYS A 15 -15.40 -0.99 -84.69
CA LYS A 15 -14.92 -0.05 -85.68
C LYS A 15 -15.64 1.28 -85.42
N ILE A 16 -14.94 2.33 -85.01
CA ILE A 16 -15.44 3.69 -85.16
C ILE A 16 -14.63 4.33 -86.28
N THR A 17 -15.31 4.45 -87.41
CA THR A 17 -14.93 5.18 -88.61
C THR A 17 -14.50 6.60 -88.25
N ILE A 18 -13.24 6.95 -88.49
CA ILE A 18 -12.78 8.34 -88.44
C ILE A 18 -13.10 8.95 -89.81
N ALA A 19 -14.23 9.66 -89.88
CA ALA A 19 -14.52 10.55 -91.00
C ALA A 19 -13.67 11.82 -90.85
N THR A 20 -12.46 11.80 -91.38
CA THR A 20 -11.71 13.03 -91.65
C THR A 20 -12.27 13.64 -92.93
N VAL A 21 -13.35 14.42 -92.80
CA VAL A 21 -13.84 15.28 -93.87
C VAL A 21 -12.90 16.48 -93.95
N ILE A 22 -11.94 16.43 -94.88
CA ILE A 22 -11.24 17.61 -95.38
C ILE A 22 -12.17 18.23 -96.43
N VAL A 23 -12.94 19.24 -96.06
CA VAL A 23 -13.48 20.19 -97.05
C VAL A 23 -12.38 21.19 -97.36
N LEU A 24 -11.79 21.03 -98.54
CA LEU A 24 -11.01 22.03 -99.25
C LEU A 24 -11.91 23.24 -99.55
N ALA A 25 -11.66 24.36 -98.89
CA ALA A 25 -12.04 25.67 -99.39
C ALA A 25 -11.12 26.75 -98.78
N GLY A 26 -10.12 27.19 -99.56
CA GLY A 26 -9.47 28.50 -99.45
C GLY A 26 -8.58 28.77 -98.23
N GLY A 27 -7.28 28.98 -98.46
CA GLY A 27 -6.39 29.69 -97.52
C GLY A 27 -5.23 28.86 -96.98
N SER A 28 -4.08 29.02 -97.62
CA SER A 28 -2.79 28.35 -97.41
C SER A 28 -2.05 28.72 -96.10
N MET A 29 -2.68 28.57 -94.93
CA MET A 29 -1.99 28.77 -93.63
C MET A 29 -2.36 27.75 -92.53
N GLY A 30 -3.35 26.87 -92.74
CA GLY A 30 -3.91 26.03 -91.66
C GLY A 30 -3.15 24.74 -91.32
N THR A 31 -2.56 24.02 -92.28
CA THR A 31 -2.05 22.66 -92.03
C THR A 31 -0.73 22.63 -91.27
N ALA A 32 0.21 23.54 -91.58
CA ALA A 32 1.48 23.64 -90.87
C ALA A 32 1.31 24.10 -89.42
N ALA A 33 0.40 25.04 -89.16
CA ALA A 33 0.11 25.54 -87.80
C ALA A 33 -0.57 24.47 -86.93
N THR A 34 -1.53 23.71 -87.47
CA THR A 34 -2.19 22.61 -86.74
C THR A 34 -1.24 21.43 -86.51
N ILE A 35 -0.40 21.08 -87.48
CA ILE A 35 0.63 20.05 -87.30
C ILE A 35 1.63 20.50 -86.23
N SER A 36 2.15 21.73 -86.31
CA SER A 36 3.08 22.33 -85.32
C SER A 36 2.51 22.32 -83.89
N ASN A 37 1.23 22.68 -83.73
CA ASN A 37 0.55 22.65 -82.43
C ASN A 37 0.41 21.20 -81.90
N HIS A 38 0.12 20.23 -82.77
CA HIS A 38 0.09 18.82 -82.38
C HIS A 38 1.49 18.30 -82.01
N GLN A 39 2.57 18.79 -82.65
CA GLN A 39 3.99 18.52 -82.30
C GLN A 39 4.33 19.00 -80.90
N GLU A 40 3.95 20.23 -80.57
CA GLU A 40 4.17 20.78 -79.24
C GLU A 40 3.35 20.05 -78.15
N GLN A 41 2.13 19.61 -78.46
CA GLN A 41 1.34 18.80 -77.52
C GLN A 41 1.95 17.43 -77.24
N VAL A 42 2.47 16.73 -78.27
CA VAL A 42 3.19 15.46 -78.09
C VAL A 42 4.45 15.69 -77.24
N LYS A 43 5.24 16.72 -77.56
CA LYS A 43 6.47 17.06 -76.86
C LYS A 43 6.22 17.39 -75.39
N THR A 44 5.19 18.18 -75.11
CA THR A 44 4.75 18.53 -73.76
C THR A 44 4.29 17.30 -72.98
N ALA A 45 3.46 16.44 -73.58
CA ALA A 45 2.96 15.21 -72.94
C ALA A 45 4.10 14.23 -72.64
N LYS A 46 5.08 14.11 -73.55
CA LYS A 46 6.28 13.28 -73.37
C LYS A 46 7.16 13.82 -72.25
N SER A 47 7.39 15.14 -72.21
CA SER A 47 8.12 15.80 -71.11
C SER A 47 7.46 15.56 -69.75
N ALA A 48 6.13 15.65 -69.69
CA ALA A 48 5.38 15.37 -68.45
C ALA A 48 5.48 13.91 -68.01
N LEU A 49 5.49 12.96 -68.95
CA LEU A 49 5.72 11.55 -68.63
C LEU A 49 7.13 11.32 -68.07
N TYR A 50 8.16 11.92 -68.67
CA TYR A 50 9.53 11.81 -68.17
C TYR A 50 9.69 12.38 -66.77
N GLN A 51 9.15 13.57 -66.52
CA GLN A 51 9.19 14.14 -65.18
C GLN A 51 8.58 13.18 -64.14
N GLN A 52 7.48 12.50 -64.47
CA GLN A 52 6.89 11.52 -63.55
C GLN A 52 7.69 10.23 -63.40
N ILE A 53 8.45 9.82 -64.43
CA ILE A 53 9.37 8.68 -64.37
C ILE A 53 10.59 9.04 -63.52
N ASP A 54 11.15 10.23 -63.70
CA ASP A 54 12.27 10.75 -62.90
C ASP A 54 11.84 10.87 -61.43
N ASP A 55 10.70 11.53 -61.15
CA ASP A 55 10.12 11.61 -59.80
C ASP A 55 9.95 10.22 -59.17
N LEU A 56 9.56 9.20 -59.97
CA LEU A 56 9.39 7.82 -59.49
C LEU A 56 10.74 7.11 -59.29
N SER A 57 11.72 7.40 -60.15
CA SER A 57 13.07 6.85 -60.10
C SER A 57 13.87 7.40 -58.92
N ASP A 58 13.62 8.65 -58.53
CA ASP A 58 14.17 9.25 -57.31
C ASP A 58 13.78 8.46 -56.05
N PHE A 59 12.68 7.70 -56.10
CA PHE A 59 12.33 6.81 -55.00
C PHE A 59 13.12 5.49 -54.98
N LYS A 60 13.84 5.11 -56.05
CA LYS A 60 14.65 3.88 -56.05
C LYS A 60 15.76 3.91 -54.99
N SER A 61 16.30 5.10 -54.72
CA SER A 61 17.28 5.35 -53.66
C SER A 61 16.63 5.70 -52.31
N SER A 62 15.28 5.74 -52.24
CA SER A 62 14.59 6.04 -51.00
C SER A 62 14.72 4.88 -50.01
N GLU A 63 15.23 5.20 -48.83
CA GLU A 63 15.54 4.24 -47.78
C GLU A 63 14.32 3.50 -47.19
N PHE A 64 13.09 3.79 -47.62
CA PHE A 64 11.84 3.29 -47.00
C PHE A 64 10.95 2.46 -47.92
N LEU A 65 11.43 2.01 -49.08
CA LEU A 65 10.64 1.15 -49.97
C LEU A 65 11.01 -0.32 -49.81
N SER A 66 9.99 -1.19 -49.74
CA SER A 66 10.23 -2.63 -49.68
C SER A 66 10.85 -3.12 -50.99
N LEU A 67 11.70 -4.15 -50.90
CA LEU A 67 12.34 -4.77 -52.08
C LEU A 67 11.32 -5.15 -53.18
N THR A 68 10.11 -5.52 -52.79
CA THR A 68 9.00 -5.83 -53.70
C THR A 68 8.54 -4.60 -54.49
N TYR A 69 8.48 -3.43 -53.84
CA TYR A 69 8.09 -2.18 -54.49
C TYR A 69 9.22 -1.60 -55.34
N THR A 70 10.47 -1.71 -54.90
CA THR A 70 11.65 -1.36 -55.71
C THR A 70 11.66 -2.15 -57.02
N LYS A 71 11.39 -3.46 -56.97
CA LYS A 71 11.23 -4.30 -58.17
C LYS A 71 10.09 -3.86 -59.09
N ILE A 72 8.97 -3.40 -58.54
CA ILE A 72 7.85 -2.86 -59.32
C ILE A 72 8.26 -1.55 -60.01
N ILE A 73 8.97 -0.67 -59.30
CA ILE A 73 9.49 0.58 -59.85
C ILE A 73 10.52 0.29 -60.96
N ASP A 74 11.47 -0.61 -60.72
CA ASP A 74 12.47 -1.03 -61.70
C ASP A 74 11.83 -1.59 -62.97
N ALA A 75 10.90 -2.54 -62.83
CA ALA A 75 10.18 -3.11 -63.95
C ALA A 75 9.38 -2.06 -64.73
N GLN A 76 8.86 -1.03 -64.05
CA GLN A 76 8.10 0.03 -64.69
C GLN A 76 9.03 1.01 -65.42
N VAL A 77 10.15 1.42 -64.81
CA VAL A 77 11.18 2.26 -65.44
C VAL A 77 11.79 1.57 -66.66
N GLU A 78 12.23 0.32 -66.52
CA GLU A 78 12.83 -0.46 -67.62
C GLU A 78 11.86 -0.67 -68.80
N LYS A 79 10.57 -0.93 -68.48
CA LYS A 79 9.52 -1.05 -69.50
C LYS A 79 9.34 0.25 -70.29
N TYR A 80 9.54 1.41 -69.66
CA TYR A 80 9.38 2.71 -70.33
C TYR A 80 10.61 3.13 -71.12
N GLU A 81 11.80 2.87 -70.60
CA GLU A 81 13.05 3.01 -71.36
C GLU A 81 12.99 2.19 -72.67
N LYS A 82 12.45 0.96 -72.63
CA LYS A 82 12.27 0.12 -73.82
C LYS A 82 11.12 0.55 -74.74
N LYS A 83 9.98 1.00 -74.19
CA LYS A 83 8.84 1.49 -75.01
C LYS A 83 9.16 2.79 -75.73
N HIS A 84 10.05 3.61 -75.19
CA HIS A 84 10.46 4.88 -75.76
C HIS A 84 10.96 4.75 -77.21
N ASP A 85 11.73 3.70 -77.51
CA ASP A 85 12.26 3.48 -78.87
C ASP A 85 11.15 3.25 -79.92
N SER A 86 9.96 2.84 -79.47
CA SER A 86 8.78 2.59 -80.33
C SER A 86 7.84 3.79 -80.49
N LEU A 87 7.88 4.77 -79.58
CA LEU A 87 6.96 5.94 -79.53
C LEU A 87 7.46 7.11 -80.39
N LYS A 88 7.68 6.86 -81.69
CA LYS A 88 8.15 7.86 -82.68
C LYS A 88 7.03 8.62 -83.42
N LYS A 89 5.75 8.33 -83.20
CA LYS A 89 4.63 8.86 -84.04
C LYS A 89 3.54 9.61 -83.27
N TYR A 90 2.92 10.55 -84.00
CA TYR A 90 1.90 11.53 -83.60
C TYR A 90 0.55 11.00 -83.07
N SER A 91 0.25 9.71 -83.25
CA SER A 91 -1.08 9.14 -82.97
C SER A 91 -1.37 8.82 -81.51
N ASP A 92 -0.35 8.84 -80.64
CA ASP A 92 -0.42 8.12 -79.37
C ASP A 92 -0.56 9.05 -78.14
N ILE A 93 -0.94 10.32 -78.32
CA ILE A 93 -1.09 11.30 -77.22
C ILE A 93 -1.99 10.79 -76.09
N GLU A 94 -3.12 10.17 -76.41
CA GLU A 94 -4.03 9.65 -75.37
C GLU A 94 -3.40 8.46 -74.62
N GLN A 95 -2.60 7.66 -75.31
CA GLN A 95 -1.84 6.60 -74.67
C GLN A 95 -0.79 7.17 -73.71
N ILE A 96 -0.02 8.18 -74.16
CA ILE A 96 0.97 8.90 -73.33
C ILE A 96 0.29 9.50 -72.09
N LYS A 97 -0.82 10.24 -72.25
CA LYS A 97 -1.58 10.82 -71.13
C LYS A 97 -2.09 9.76 -70.15
N SER A 98 -2.61 8.63 -70.66
CA SER A 98 -3.09 7.54 -69.82
C SER A 98 -1.97 6.91 -69.00
N GLU A 99 -0.79 6.79 -69.60
CA GLU A 99 0.41 6.25 -68.98
C GLU A 99 0.99 7.24 -67.95
N THR A 100 1.03 8.54 -68.24
CA THR A 100 1.39 9.59 -67.28
C THR A 100 0.51 9.54 -66.03
N LYS A 101 -0.82 9.40 -66.19
CA LYS A 101 -1.75 9.24 -65.05
C LYS A 101 -1.44 7.99 -64.23
N ARG A 102 -1.08 6.88 -64.88
CA ARG A 102 -0.74 5.63 -64.20
C ARG A 102 0.56 5.75 -63.42
N VAL A 103 1.62 6.32 -64.02
CA VAL A 103 2.92 6.54 -63.34
C VAL A 103 2.75 7.47 -62.15
N LYS A 104 2.01 8.57 -62.32
CA LYS A 104 1.66 9.49 -61.23
C LYS A 104 0.99 8.77 -60.06
N LYS A 105 0.02 7.89 -60.34
CA LYS A 105 -0.67 7.09 -59.30
C LYS A 105 0.30 6.17 -58.53
N GLU A 106 1.26 5.55 -59.20
CA GLU A 106 2.26 4.72 -58.52
C GLU A 106 3.27 5.58 -57.72
N SER A 107 3.65 6.76 -58.22
CA SER A 107 4.46 7.75 -57.50
C SER A 107 3.78 8.22 -56.22
N ASP A 108 2.48 8.55 -56.29
CA ASP A 108 1.70 8.96 -55.11
C ASP A 108 1.59 7.84 -54.07
N LYS A 109 1.46 6.58 -54.50
CA LYS A 109 1.49 5.43 -53.58
C LYS A 109 2.86 5.25 -52.92
N ALA A 110 3.95 5.39 -53.69
CA ALA A 110 5.31 5.30 -53.16
C ALA A 110 5.55 6.39 -52.11
N LYS A 111 5.16 7.65 -52.39
CA LYS A 111 5.20 8.77 -51.44
C LYS A 111 4.42 8.47 -50.16
N ALA A 112 3.19 7.96 -50.28
CA ALA A 112 2.37 7.61 -49.11
C ALA A 112 3.00 6.49 -48.27
N LEU A 113 3.62 5.48 -48.90
CA LEU A 113 4.33 4.41 -48.20
C LEU A 113 5.57 4.93 -47.47
N ILE A 114 6.39 5.76 -48.13
CA ILE A 114 7.56 6.39 -47.51
C ILE A 114 7.14 7.21 -46.28
N ALA A 115 6.10 8.04 -46.40
CA ALA A 115 5.59 8.83 -45.29
C ALA A 115 5.10 7.95 -44.13
N LYS A 116 4.36 6.89 -44.42
CA LYS A 116 3.88 5.92 -43.41
C LYS A 116 5.03 5.20 -42.72
N ASN A 117 6.08 4.85 -43.45
CA ASN A 117 7.26 4.19 -42.88
C ASN A 117 8.06 5.11 -41.98
N LYS A 118 8.25 6.36 -42.39
CA LYS A 118 8.90 7.36 -41.56
C LYS A 118 8.13 7.54 -40.23
N SER A 119 6.80 7.57 -40.31
CA SER A 119 5.94 7.60 -39.11
C SER A 119 6.11 6.35 -38.23
N ASN A 120 6.14 5.15 -38.81
CA ASN A 120 6.38 3.91 -38.08
C ASN A 120 7.77 3.88 -37.42
N GLN A 121 8.82 4.37 -38.10
CA GLN A 121 10.15 4.47 -37.53
C GLN A 121 10.15 5.38 -36.31
N THR A 122 9.57 6.58 -36.40
CA THR A 122 9.47 7.50 -35.25
C THR A 122 8.74 6.87 -34.06
N LEU A 123 7.68 6.10 -34.32
CA LEU A 123 6.97 5.38 -33.25
C LEU A 123 7.82 4.25 -32.64
N LEU A 124 8.59 3.54 -33.44
CA LEU A 124 9.50 2.50 -32.96
C LEU A 124 10.65 3.09 -32.15
N GLU A 125 11.24 4.21 -32.59
CA GLU A 125 12.26 4.96 -31.86
C GLU A 125 11.74 5.42 -30.50
N SER A 126 10.51 5.95 -30.44
CA SER A 126 9.87 6.32 -29.17
C SER A 126 9.63 5.12 -28.25
N SER A 127 9.24 3.98 -28.81
CA SER A 127 9.05 2.73 -28.05
C SER A 127 10.38 2.17 -27.54
N ILE A 128 11.46 2.26 -28.33
CA ILE A 128 12.82 1.90 -27.93
C ILE A 128 13.28 2.77 -26.75
N ALA A 129 13.11 4.09 -26.84
CA ALA A 129 13.48 5.00 -25.75
C ALA A 129 12.73 4.67 -24.44
N THR A 130 11.44 4.32 -24.56
CA THR A 130 10.63 3.89 -23.41
C THR A 130 11.16 2.58 -22.81
N ALA A 131 11.45 1.60 -23.64
CA ALA A 131 12.00 0.31 -23.20
C ALA A 131 13.39 0.46 -22.55
N GLU A 132 14.25 1.34 -23.06
CA GLU A 132 15.55 1.65 -22.47
C GLU A 132 15.43 2.27 -21.08
N ALA A 133 14.45 3.16 -20.87
CA ALA A 133 14.17 3.69 -19.55
C ALA A 133 13.79 2.57 -18.56
N TYR A 134 12.98 1.60 -18.98
CA TYR A 134 12.59 0.46 -18.13
C TYR A 134 13.74 -0.50 -17.81
N ILE A 135 14.70 -0.68 -18.71
CA ILE A 135 15.89 -1.51 -18.44
C ILE A 135 16.73 -0.97 -17.27
N ASN A 136 16.71 0.35 -17.09
CA ASN A 136 17.44 1.04 -16.03
C ASN A 136 16.62 1.16 -14.73
N ASP A 137 15.35 0.76 -14.75
CA ASP A 137 14.50 0.79 -13.56
C ASP A 137 14.99 -0.25 -12.52
N LYS A 138 15.10 0.16 -11.25
CA LYS A 138 15.56 -0.70 -10.15
C LYS A 138 14.61 -1.89 -9.88
N ASN A 139 13.34 -1.75 -10.23
CA ASN A 139 12.28 -2.71 -9.93
C ASN A 139 12.07 -3.71 -11.08
N ILE A 140 12.82 -3.63 -12.19
CA ILE A 140 12.72 -4.61 -13.27
C ILE A 140 13.40 -5.93 -12.88
N SER A 141 12.73 -7.06 -13.15
CA SER A 141 13.33 -8.39 -12.93
C SER A 141 14.42 -8.69 -13.97
N SER A 142 15.38 -9.55 -13.60
CA SER A 142 16.45 -10.00 -14.51
C SER A 142 15.89 -10.68 -15.76
N GLU A 143 14.86 -11.52 -15.61
CA GLU A 143 14.20 -12.21 -16.72
C GLU A 143 13.54 -11.22 -17.70
N ASN A 144 12.82 -10.22 -17.18
CA ASN A 144 12.21 -9.18 -18.04
C ASN A 144 13.27 -8.30 -18.70
N LYS A 145 14.35 -8.00 -17.98
CA LYS A 145 15.48 -7.25 -18.53
C LYS A 145 16.12 -7.99 -19.71
N GLU A 146 16.29 -9.30 -19.60
CA GLU A 146 16.79 -10.14 -20.69
C GLU A 146 15.81 -10.17 -21.88
N LYS A 147 14.51 -10.42 -21.63
CA LYS A 147 13.47 -10.41 -22.67
C LYS A 147 13.41 -9.07 -23.42
N LEU A 148 13.43 -7.97 -22.68
CA LEU A 148 13.36 -6.62 -23.25
C LEU A 148 14.62 -6.27 -24.04
N THR A 149 15.80 -6.70 -23.55
CA THR A 149 17.07 -6.51 -24.26
C THR A 149 17.08 -7.25 -25.60
N LYS A 150 16.60 -8.51 -25.64
CA LYS A 150 16.46 -9.26 -26.90
C LYS A 150 15.55 -8.55 -27.90
N LEU A 151 14.40 -8.04 -27.44
CA LEU A 151 13.47 -7.27 -28.28
C LEU A 151 14.09 -5.96 -28.77
N LEU A 152 14.85 -5.24 -27.95
CA LEU A 152 15.54 -4.01 -28.33
C LEU A 152 16.58 -4.25 -29.43
N ILE A 153 17.37 -5.33 -29.34
CA ILE A 153 18.35 -5.70 -30.37
C ILE A 153 17.64 -5.91 -31.71
N VAL A 154 16.56 -6.70 -31.72
CA VAL A 154 15.76 -6.93 -32.93
C VAL A 154 15.12 -5.63 -33.45
N SER A 155 14.62 -4.78 -32.56
CA SER A 155 13.98 -3.51 -32.93
C SER A 155 14.97 -2.55 -33.59
N ARG A 156 16.16 -2.38 -33.00
CA ARG A 156 17.23 -1.55 -33.56
C ARG A 156 17.67 -2.05 -34.94
N LYS A 157 17.89 -3.37 -35.07
CA LYS A 157 18.20 -3.97 -36.37
C LYS A 157 17.13 -3.67 -37.44
N ASN A 158 15.85 -3.70 -37.08
CA ASN A 158 14.77 -3.41 -38.04
C ASN A 158 14.66 -1.93 -38.41
N ILE A 159 15.08 -1.00 -37.54
CA ILE A 159 15.27 0.41 -37.90
C ILE A 159 16.38 0.54 -38.93
N ASP A 160 17.50 -0.16 -38.73
CA ASP A 160 18.63 -0.14 -39.67
C ASP A 160 18.26 -0.76 -41.02
N ASP A 161 17.53 -1.88 -41.01
CA ASP A 161 17.07 -2.59 -42.21
C ASP A 161 15.93 -1.85 -42.95
N LYS A 162 15.21 -0.92 -42.29
CA LYS A 162 14.12 -0.08 -42.84
C LYS A 162 12.98 -0.83 -43.55
N ILE A 163 12.76 -2.11 -43.20
CA ILE A 163 11.75 -2.97 -43.83
C ILE A 163 10.34 -2.67 -43.28
N PHE A 164 9.44 -2.17 -44.16
CA PHE A 164 8.06 -1.74 -43.85
C PHE A 164 7.27 -2.68 -42.92
N GLU A 165 7.12 -3.95 -43.29
CA GLU A 165 6.27 -4.88 -42.53
C GLU A 165 6.87 -5.22 -41.16
N LYS A 166 8.20 -5.26 -41.08
CA LYS A 166 8.91 -5.58 -39.84
C LYS A 166 8.82 -4.43 -38.83
N LEU A 167 8.88 -3.18 -39.28
CA LEU A 167 8.78 -2.02 -38.39
C LEU A 167 7.45 -1.98 -37.63
N LYS A 168 6.32 -2.23 -38.33
CA LYS A 168 5.00 -2.21 -37.70
C LYS A 168 4.83 -3.34 -36.69
N GLU A 169 5.19 -4.55 -37.09
CA GLU A 169 5.07 -5.74 -36.23
C GLU A 169 5.91 -5.60 -34.96
N GLN A 170 7.17 -5.19 -35.10
CA GLN A 170 8.06 -4.97 -33.96
C GLN A 170 7.59 -3.87 -33.04
N ASN A 171 7.03 -2.78 -33.58
CA ASN A 171 6.48 -1.71 -32.76
C ASN A 171 5.33 -2.22 -31.87
N ASN A 172 4.44 -3.04 -32.42
CA ASN A 172 3.39 -3.68 -31.62
C ASN A 172 3.97 -4.62 -30.55
N SER A 173 4.92 -5.49 -30.93
CA SER A 173 5.55 -6.42 -29.99
C SER A 173 6.28 -5.70 -28.85
N LEU A 174 7.09 -4.68 -29.17
CA LEU A 174 7.85 -3.91 -28.18
C LEU A 174 6.92 -3.09 -27.28
N LYS A 175 5.86 -2.49 -27.84
CA LYS A 175 4.85 -1.77 -27.08
C LYS A 175 4.14 -2.68 -26.09
N THR A 176 3.60 -3.81 -26.55
CA THR A 176 2.91 -4.77 -25.68
C THR A 176 3.83 -5.30 -24.59
N ALA A 177 5.07 -5.65 -24.91
CA ALA A 177 6.05 -6.08 -23.91
C ALA A 177 6.35 -4.96 -22.90
N SER A 178 6.53 -3.72 -23.35
CA SER A 178 6.81 -2.57 -22.47
C SER A 178 5.64 -2.27 -21.54
N GLU A 179 4.40 -2.35 -22.03
CA GLU A 179 3.19 -2.16 -21.20
C GLU A 179 3.08 -3.24 -20.11
N GLN A 180 3.35 -4.50 -20.44
CA GLN A 180 3.36 -5.59 -19.46
C GLN A 180 4.47 -5.41 -18.42
N ILE A 181 5.67 -5.05 -18.85
CA ILE A 181 6.82 -4.80 -17.95
C ILE A 181 6.52 -3.62 -17.03
N LYS A 182 5.92 -2.55 -17.54
CA LYS A 182 5.50 -1.39 -16.74
C LYS A 182 4.58 -1.80 -15.59
N VAL A 183 3.57 -2.63 -15.86
CA VAL A 183 2.65 -3.12 -14.82
C VAL A 183 3.39 -3.90 -13.73
N GLN A 184 4.37 -4.72 -14.10
CA GLN A 184 5.16 -5.49 -13.14
C GLN A 184 6.13 -4.62 -12.34
N ILE A 185 6.75 -3.61 -12.96
CA ILE A 185 7.58 -2.60 -12.29
C ILE A 185 6.74 -1.86 -11.24
N ASP A 186 5.56 -1.37 -11.64
CA ASP A 186 4.63 -0.65 -10.78
C ASP A 186 4.23 -1.50 -9.55
N GLN A 187 3.86 -2.77 -9.79
CA GLN A 187 3.49 -3.73 -8.74
C GLN A 187 4.66 -4.05 -7.81
N THR A 188 5.86 -4.27 -8.36
CA THR A 188 7.06 -4.59 -7.57
C THR A 188 7.44 -3.40 -6.68
N GLY A 189 7.38 -2.18 -7.22
CA GLY A 189 7.61 -0.97 -6.44
C GLY A 189 6.59 -0.80 -5.31
N ALA A 190 5.30 -1.05 -5.57
CA ALA A 190 4.26 -1.04 -4.55
C ALA A 190 4.51 -2.10 -3.45
N ASP A 191 4.88 -3.32 -3.83
CA ASP A 191 5.22 -4.40 -2.90
C ASP A 191 6.45 -4.07 -2.05
N GLY A 192 7.47 -3.43 -2.63
CA GLY A 192 8.63 -2.93 -1.91
C GLY A 192 8.24 -1.97 -0.79
N VAL A 193 7.32 -1.04 -1.06
CA VAL A 193 6.78 -0.12 -0.04
C VAL A 193 6.03 -0.89 1.04
N ARG A 194 5.11 -1.80 0.67
CA ARG A 194 4.31 -2.58 1.65
C ARG A 194 5.17 -3.41 2.61
N LYS A 195 6.27 -3.96 2.10
CA LYS A 195 7.21 -4.78 2.88
C LYS A 195 8.27 -3.95 3.61
N SER A 196 8.32 -2.63 3.39
CA SER A 196 9.25 -1.76 4.08
C SER A 196 8.99 -1.73 5.58
N GLN A 197 10.07 -1.67 6.37
CA GLN A 197 10.00 -1.59 7.82
C GLN A 197 9.10 -0.43 8.29
N ALA A 198 9.23 0.74 7.66
CA ALA A 198 8.42 1.91 7.99
C ALA A 198 6.91 1.68 7.79
N THR A 199 6.51 0.89 6.79
CA THR A 199 5.10 0.55 6.56
C THR A 199 4.61 -0.51 7.53
N LEU A 200 5.44 -1.50 7.87
CA LEU A 200 5.13 -2.50 8.89
C LEU A 200 4.91 -1.87 10.27
N GLU A 201 5.72 -0.88 10.65
CA GLU A 201 5.54 -0.12 11.89
C GLU A 201 4.22 0.66 11.89
N VAL A 202 3.87 1.31 10.78
CA VAL A 202 2.57 1.99 10.63
C VAL A 202 1.42 0.99 10.80
N GLN A 203 1.49 -0.16 10.14
CA GLN A 203 0.46 -1.20 10.27
C GLN A 203 0.34 -1.72 11.71
N LYS A 204 1.47 -1.90 12.42
CA LYS A 204 1.48 -2.30 13.83
C LYS A 204 0.79 -1.25 14.72
N ASN A 205 1.11 0.03 14.54
CA ASN A 205 0.47 1.12 15.30
C ASN A 205 -1.04 1.16 15.06
N VAL A 206 -1.48 0.91 13.82
CA VAL A 206 -2.92 0.79 13.52
C VAL A 206 -3.54 -0.38 14.28
N GLN A 207 -2.89 -1.55 14.29
CA GLN A 207 -3.41 -2.72 15.01
C GLN A 207 -3.52 -2.48 16.52
N GLU A 208 -2.59 -1.75 17.12
CA GLU A 208 -2.66 -1.34 18.53
C GLU A 208 -3.86 -0.40 18.77
N LEU A 209 -4.05 0.59 17.89
CA LEU A 209 -5.20 1.49 17.96
C LEU A 209 -6.54 0.78 17.75
N LEU A 210 -6.62 -0.18 16.83
CA LEU A 210 -7.85 -0.95 16.60
C LEU A 210 -8.25 -1.80 17.82
N LYS A 211 -7.28 -2.26 18.61
CA LYS A 211 -7.51 -3.01 19.86
C LYS A 211 -7.85 -2.12 21.05
N SER A 212 -7.54 -0.83 20.99
CA SER A 212 -7.85 0.11 22.08
C SER A 212 -9.35 0.27 22.25
N SER A 213 -9.81 0.20 23.51
CA SER A 213 -11.20 0.48 23.88
C SER A 213 -11.59 1.95 23.73
N PHE A 214 -10.61 2.84 23.60
CA PHE A 214 -10.82 4.28 23.46
C PHE A 214 -11.02 4.73 22.00
N THR A 215 -10.66 3.87 21.05
CA THR A 215 -10.81 4.17 19.62
C THR A 215 -12.27 4.07 19.21
N SER A 216 -12.81 5.17 18.68
CA SER A 216 -14.19 5.23 18.21
C SER A 216 -14.42 4.33 16.99
N GLU A 217 -15.67 3.91 16.76
CA GLU A 217 -16.01 3.09 15.59
C GLU A 217 -15.71 3.81 14.27
N THR A 218 -15.94 5.12 14.23
CA THR A 218 -15.59 5.97 13.07
C THR A 218 -14.09 5.96 12.80
N ASP A 219 -13.26 6.08 13.84
CA ASP A 219 -11.80 6.02 13.70
C ASP A 219 -11.34 4.64 13.23
N LYS A 220 -11.93 3.56 13.76
CA LYS A 220 -11.63 2.19 13.30
C LYS A 220 -11.93 2.01 11.82
N GLN A 221 -13.04 2.55 11.31
CA GLN A 221 -13.36 2.50 9.88
C GLN A 221 -12.35 3.27 9.03
N LEU A 222 -11.93 4.46 9.46
CA LEU A 222 -10.91 5.25 8.76
C LEU A 222 -9.56 4.53 8.72
N LEU A 223 -9.14 3.95 9.85
CA LEU A 223 -7.91 3.16 9.95
C LEU A 223 -7.94 1.92 9.05
N ASN A 224 -9.04 1.16 9.05
CA ASN A 224 -9.22 0.01 8.16
C ASN A 224 -9.23 0.41 6.68
N THR A 225 -9.84 1.55 6.36
CA THR A 225 -9.82 2.09 4.99
C THR A 225 -8.40 2.46 4.56
N GLY A 226 -7.61 3.07 5.43
CA GLY A 226 -6.20 3.37 5.13
C GLY A 226 -5.35 2.10 4.92
N LEU A 227 -5.57 1.05 5.72
CA LEU A 227 -4.92 -0.26 5.51
C LEU A 227 -5.30 -0.89 4.16
N TYR A 228 -6.59 -0.82 3.80
CA TYR A 228 -7.05 -1.27 2.49
C TYR A 228 -6.39 -0.49 1.35
N ASN A 229 -6.28 0.83 1.45
CA ASN A 229 -5.67 1.67 0.42
C ASN A 229 -4.18 1.34 0.18
N ILE A 230 -3.42 1.02 1.24
CA ILE A 230 -2.03 0.54 1.10
C ILE A 230 -1.97 -0.79 0.34
N THR A 231 -2.91 -1.69 0.63
CA THR A 231 -2.99 -3.02 -0.01
C THR A 231 -3.48 -2.95 -1.45
N ALA A 232 -4.35 -1.98 -1.77
CA ALA A 232 -4.90 -1.78 -3.11
C ALA A 232 -4.00 -0.97 -4.05
N ALA A 233 -3.03 -0.22 -3.51
CA ALA A 233 -2.13 0.66 -4.26
C ALA A 233 -1.30 -0.10 -5.31
N LYS A 234 -1.40 0.24 -6.59
CA LYS A 234 -0.73 -0.51 -7.68
C LYS A 234 0.67 0.00 -8.05
N THR A 235 1.08 1.15 -7.52
CA THR A 235 2.37 1.79 -7.82
C THR A 235 3.08 2.22 -6.53
N GLU A 236 4.41 2.32 -6.56
CA GLU A 236 5.24 2.82 -5.44
C GLU A 236 4.74 4.18 -4.93
N SER A 237 4.45 5.11 -5.84
CA SER A 237 3.93 6.45 -5.49
C SER A 237 2.56 6.38 -4.79
N SER A 238 1.62 5.58 -5.32
CA SER A 238 0.29 5.43 -4.70
C SER A 238 0.37 4.76 -3.32
N ALA A 239 1.29 3.80 -3.14
CA ALA A 239 1.51 3.15 -1.86
C ALA A 239 2.10 4.14 -0.83
N ASN A 240 3.11 4.92 -1.21
CA ASN A 240 3.70 5.95 -0.36
C ASN A 240 2.68 7.03 0.04
N SER A 241 1.83 7.45 -0.90
CA SER A 241 0.74 8.40 -0.60
C SER A 241 -0.24 7.82 0.41
N ALA A 242 -0.69 6.56 0.23
CA ALA A 242 -1.57 5.88 1.16
C ALA A 242 -0.96 5.74 2.57
N VAL A 243 0.33 5.41 2.67
CA VAL A 243 1.07 5.34 3.94
C VAL A 243 1.09 6.71 4.63
N THR A 244 1.32 7.79 3.86
CA THR A 244 1.36 9.16 4.38
C THR A 244 -0.01 9.57 4.93
N THR A 245 -1.09 9.29 4.19
CA THR A 245 -2.45 9.54 4.65
C THR A 245 -2.76 8.75 5.92
N LEU A 246 -2.41 7.46 5.96
CA LEU A 246 -2.66 6.62 7.13
C LEU A 246 -1.89 7.12 8.38
N LYS A 247 -0.65 7.60 8.22
CA LYS A 247 0.08 8.24 9.33
C LYS A 247 -0.65 9.46 9.88
N ALA A 248 -1.24 10.28 9.02
CA ALA A 248 -2.05 11.42 9.45
C ALA A 248 -3.32 10.98 10.20
N THR A 249 -4.00 9.92 9.72
CA THR A 249 -5.15 9.32 10.41
C THR A 249 -4.78 8.79 11.79
N ILE A 250 -3.66 8.07 11.92
CA ILE A 250 -3.15 7.58 13.21
C ILE A 250 -2.97 8.74 14.20
N ALA A 251 -2.32 9.83 13.76
CA ALA A 251 -2.09 10.99 14.62
C ALA A 251 -3.40 11.65 15.06
N ALA A 252 -4.38 11.75 14.16
CA ALA A 252 -5.71 12.27 14.49
C ALA A 252 -6.45 11.38 15.50
N THR A 253 -6.43 10.06 15.30
CA THR A 253 -7.06 9.10 16.21
C THR A 253 -6.41 9.11 17.60
N GLN A 254 -5.08 9.16 17.68
CA GLN A 254 -4.37 9.28 18.97
C GLN A 254 -4.77 10.56 19.71
N LYS A 255 -4.90 11.68 19.00
CA LYS A 255 -5.37 12.94 19.59
C LYS A 255 -6.82 12.83 20.09
N HIS A 256 -7.67 12.09 19.38
CA HIS A 256 -9.07 11.88 19.77
C HIS A 256 -9.20 10.94 20.99
N ASN A 257 -8.35 9.92 21.10
CA ASN A 257 -8.35 8.97 22.23
C ASN A 257 -7.84 9.60 23.53
N LYS A 258 -6.89 10.55 23.43
CA LYS A 258 -6.15 11.10 24.58
C LYS A 258 -7.03 11.59 25.75
N PRO A 259 -8.12 12.36 25.56
CA PRO A 259 -8.98 12.77 26.67
C PRO A 259 -9.62 11.59 27.42
N ALA A 260 -10.01 10.53 26.70
CA ALA A 260 -10.63 9.36 27.29
C ALA A 260 -9.60 8.51 28.06
N GLU A 261 -8.38 8.37 27.53
CA GLU A 261 -7.26 7.72 28.20
C GLU A 261 -6.84 8.45 29.48
N ASP A 262 -6.69 9.78 29.40
CA ASP A 262 -6.31 10.60 30.55
C ASP A 262 -7.38 10.53 31.67
N LYS A 263 -8.67 10.51 31.30
CA LYS A 263 -9.77 10.32 32.26
C LYS A 263 -9.76 8.94 32.91
N ALA A 264 -9.55 7.88 32.12
CA ALA A 264 -9.49 6.51 32.64
C ALA A 264 -8.31 6.34 33.61
N LYS A 265 -7.16 6.94 33.30
CA LYS A 265 -5.99 6.95 34.18
C LYS A 265 -6.28 7.67 35.51
N ALA A 266 -6.89 8.86 35.46
CA ALA A 266 -7.26 9.61 36.66
C ALA A 266 -8.26 8.85 37.54
N GLU A 267 -9.23 8.15 36.94
CA GLU A 267 -10.19 7.34 37.69
C GLU A 267 -9.54 6.09 38.32
N ALA A 268 -8.60 5.45 37.62
CA ALA A 268 -7.83 4.33 38.15
C ALA A 268 -6.95 4.76 39.33
N GLU A 269 -6.26 5.90 39.23
CA GLU A 269 -5.47 6.48 40.32
C GLU A 269 -6.36 6.82 41.53
N LYS A 270 -7.55 7.39 41.30
CA LYS A 270 -8.51 7.66 42.37
C LYS A 270 -8.96 6.38 43.08
N LYS A 271 -9.31 5.33 42.33
CA LYS A 271 -9.70 4.02 42.90
C LYS A 271 -8.56 3.36 43.67
N ALA A 272 -7.33 3.45 43.15
CA ALA A 272 -6.15 2.95 43.85
C ALA A 272 -5.91 3.70 45.18
N ALA A 273 -6.05 5.03 45.17
CA ALA A 273 -5.93 5.84 46.38
C ALA A 273 -7.03 5.52 47.41
N GLU A 274 -8.27 5.31 46.95
CA GLU A 274 -9.39 4.94 47.82
C GLU A 274 -9.19 3.54 48.43
N ALA A 275 -8.75 2.56 47.62
CA ALA A 275 -8.42 1.22 48.11
C ALA A 275 -7.28 1.24 49.13
N ALA A 276 -6.25 2.07 48.91
CA ALA A 276 -5.15 2.25 49.86
C ALA A 276 -5.63 2.89 51.17
N LYS A 277 -6.55 3.87 51.10
CA LYS A 277 -7.15 4.49 52.29
C LYS A 277 -7.97 3.50 53.11
N VAL A 278 -8.82 2.70 52.45
CA VAL A 278 -9.61 1.64 53.12
C VAL A 278 -8.70 0.59 53.78
N ALA A 279 -7.62 0.20 53.10
CA ALA A 279 -6.63 -0.71 53.67
C ALA A 279 -5.95 -0.11 54.92
N ALA A 280 -5.57 1.17 54.87
CA ALA A 280 -4.98 1.87 56.01
C ALA A 280 -5.96 2.01 57.20
N GLU A 281 -7.22 2.35 56.95
CA GLU A 281 -8.26 2.42 57.99
C GLU A 281 -8.50 1.06 58.65
N LYS A 282 -8.46 -0.03 57.88
CA LYS A 282 -8.58 -1.39 58.41
C LYS A 282 -7.40 -1.76 59.32
N VAL A 283 -6.17 -1.45 58.91
CA VAL A 283 -4.96 -1.69 59.73
C VAL A 283 -5.02 -0.88 61.03
N GLU A 284 -5.47 0.37 60.97
CA GLU A 284 -5.61 1.21 62.16
C GLU A 284 -6.72 0.72 63.11
N ALA A 285 -7.84 0.20 62.57
CA ALA A 285 -8.88 -0.43 63.37
C ALA A 285 -8.40 -1.72 64.06
N GLU A 286 -7.62 -2.55 63.36
CA GLU A 286 -6.99 -3.73 63.94
C GLU A 286 -5.98 -3.36 65.04
N ARG A 287 -5.19 -2.30 64.83
CA ARG A 287 -4.26 -1.78 65.84
C ARG A 287 -4.98 -1.33 67.12
N LYS A 288 -6.06 -0.56 66.99
CA LYS A 288 -6.87 -0.12 68.14
C LYS A 288 -7.56 -1.28 68.85
N ALA A 289 -8.01 -2.30 68.12
CA ALA A 289 -8.58 -3.50 68.71
C ALA A 289 -7.52 -4.31 69.49
N ALA A 290 -6.30 -4.43 68.96
CA ALA A 290 -5.18 -5.07 69.65
C ALA A 290 -4.76 -4.29 70.90
N GLU A 291 -4.68 -2.96 70.83
CA GLU A 291 -4.36 -2.09 71.97
C GLU A 291 -5.41 -2.21 73.09
N LYS A 292 -6.70 -2.24 72.73
CA LYS A 292 -7.79 -2.47 73.69
C LYS A 292 -7.69 -3.86 74.33
N ALA A 293 -7.41 -4.90 73.54
CA ALA A 293 -7.24 -6.25 74.07
C ALA A 293 -6.05 -6.36 75.03
N GLU A 294 -4.95 -5.63 74.78
CA GLU A 294 -3.81 -5.57 75.68
C GLU A 294 -4.13 -4.80 76.98
N ALA A 295 -4.87 -3.70 76.88
CA ALA A 295 -5.35 -2.94 78.03
C ALA A 295 -6.28 -3.78 78.93
N ASP A 296 -7.23 -4.49 78.32
CA ASP A 296 -8.15 -5.39 79.03
C ASP A 296 -7.38 -6.54 79.71
N ARG A 297 -6.34 -7.09 79.07
CA ARG A 297 -5.46 -8.11 79.67
C ARG A 297 -4.71 -7.58 80.89
N LYS A 298 -4.13 -6.36 80.82
CA LYS A 298 -3.43 -5.74 81.96
C LYS A 298 -4.39 -5.44 83.11
N ALA A 299 -5.61 -4.99 82.83
CA ALA A 299 -6.63 -4.76 83.86
C ALA A 299 -7.05 -6.05 84.56
N ALA A 300 -7.19 -7.16 83.82
CA ALA A 300 -7.48 -8.47 84.41
C ALA A 300 -6.34 -8.99 85.30
N GLU A 301 -5.08 -8.76 84.91
CA GLU A 301 -3.90 -9.13 85.70
C GLU A 301 -3.83 -8.35 87.03
N VAL A 302 -4.13 -7.05 87.02
CA VAL A 302 -4.21 -6.22 88.24
C VAL A 302 -5.38 -6.66 89.14
N ALA A 303 -6.53 -7.04 88.56
CA ALA A 303 -7.66 -7.54 89.34
C ALA A 303 -7.35 -8.87 90.05
N GLN A 304 -6.63 -9.79 89.39
CA GLN A 304 -6.16 -11.03 90.01
C GLN A 304 -5.13 -10.77 91.11
N ALA A 305 -4.24 -9.78 90.95
CA ALA A 305 -3.31 -9.37 92.00
C ALA A 305 -4.04 -8.79 93.23
N ALA A 306 -5.08 -7.98 93.03
CA ALA A 306 -5.89 -7.41 94.12
C ALA A 306 -6.72 -8.48 94.87
N GLU A 307 -7.19 -9.52 94.17
CA GLU A 307 -7.89 -10.65 94.79
C GLU A 307 -6.93 -11.53 95.61
N SER A 308 -5.66 -11.58 95.21
CA SER A 308 -4.57 -12.24 95.95
C SER A 308 -4.20 -11.47 97.23
N GLU A 309 -4.21 -10.13 97.22
CA GLU A 309 -3.97 -9.31 98.41
C GLU A 309 -5.13 -9.34 99.42
N LYS A 310 -6.37 -9.52 98.94
CA LYS A 310 -7.56 -9.67 99.81
C LYS A 310 -7.57 -11.01 100.57
N ALA A 311 -6.92 -12.05 100.03
CA ALA A 311 -6.74 -13.33 100.69
C ALA A 311 -5.76 -13.24 101.88
N THR A 312 -4.71 -12.41 101.78
CA THR A 312 -3.67 -12.28 102.81
C THR A 312 -4.12 -11.41 104.01
N GLN A 313 -5.10 -10.52 103.84
CA GLN A 313 -5.62 -9.65 104.91
C GLN A 313 -6.80 -10.23 105.70
N ALA A 314 -7.45 -11.28 105.20
CA ALA A 314 -8.56 -11.95 105.90
C ALA A 314 -8.09 -12.97 106.97
N GLU A 315 -6.81 -13.36 106.95
CA GLU A 315 -6.26 -14.38 107.87
C GLU A 315 -5.85 -13.83 109.25
N THR A 316 -5.70 -12.51 109.41
CA THR A 316 -5.27 -11.87 110.67
C THR A 316 -6.41 -11.41 111.59
N ALA A 317 -7.68 -11.53 111.18
CA ALA A 317 -8.85 -11.04 111.92
C ALA A 317 -9.83 -12.13 112.38
N ASN A 318 -9.40 -13.39 112.46
CA ASN A 318 -10.22 -14.49 112.99
C ASN A 318 -9.94 -14.73 114.48
N VAL A 319 -10.94 -14.47 115.33
CA VAL A 319 -10.91 -14.61 116.79
C VAL A 319 -10.73 -16.08 117.25
N ASN A 320 -10.80 -17.04 116.33
CA ASN A 320 -10.48 -18.46 116.54
C ASN A 320 -9.02 -18.85 116.23
N ASN A 321 -8.11 -17.89 116.10
CA ASN A 321 -6.69 -18.21 115.86
C ASN A 321 -6.06 -18.93 117.07
N THR A 322 -5.59 -20.16 116.83
CA THR A 322 -4.93 -21.08 117.77
C THR A 322 -3.42 -20.89 117.86
N ALA A 323 -2.84 -19.89 117.19
CA ALA A 323 -1.39 -19.74 117.03
C ALA A 323 -0.63 -19.13 118.24
N ALA A 324 -1.28 -18.82 119.36
CA ALA A 324 -0.63 -18.21 120.53
C ALA A 324 -1.11 -18.82 121.85
N SER A 325 -0.22 -18.84 122.86
CA SER A 325 -0.56 -19.26 124.21
C SER A 325 -1.60 -18.31 124.83
N LYS A 326 -2.66 -18.86 125.43
CA LYS A 326 -3.76 -18.09 126.05
C LYS A 326 -3.91 -18.46 127.53
N TRP A 327 -4.32 -17.50 128.35
CA TRP A 327 -4.70 -17.75 129.74
C TRP A 327 -6.13 -18.27 129.81
N ALA A 328 -6.33 -19.37 130.54
CA ALA A 328 -7.63 -19.89 130.94
C ALA A 328 -7.83 -19.64 132.45
N ILE A 329 -9.05 -19.27 132.85
CA ILE A 329 -9.43 -18.95 134.23
C ILE A 329 -10.52 -19.93 134.67
N GLU A 330 -10.41 -20.49 135.88
CA GLU A 330 -11.41 -21.40 136.43
C GLU A 330 -12.76 -20.70 136.59
N ASP A 331 -13.84 -21.39 136.26
CA ASP A 331 -15.19 -20.86 136.32
C ASP A 331 -15.55 -20.47 137.76
N GLY A 332 -16.10 -19.26 137.92
CA GLY A 332 -16.32 -18.62 139.23
C GLY A 332 -15.23 -17.63 139.63
N TYR A 333 -14.10 -17.57 138.89
CA TYR A 333 -13.06 -16.56 139.07
C TYR A 333 -13.01 -15.58 137.89
N THR A 334 -12.59 -14.35 138.15
CA THR A 334 -12.34 -13.32 137.11
C THR A 334 -10.85 -13.10 136.96
N TRP A 335 -10.41 -12.34 135.95
CA TRP A 335 -9.00 -11.96 135.83
C TRP A 335 -8.46 -11.34 137.12
N TYR A 336 -9.26 -10.54 137.83
CA TYR A 336 -8.84 -9.89 139.07
C TYR A 336 -8.68 -10.87 140.25
N THR A 337 -9.41 -11.99 140.26
CA THR A 337 -9.38 -12.99 141.33
C THR A 337 -8.67 -14.29 140.94
N ARG A 338 -8.04 -14.35 139.76
CA ARG A 338 -7.45 -15.56 139.14
C ARG A 338 -6.23 -16.18 139.83
N LYS A 339 -5.67 -15.53 140.86
CA LYS A 339 -4.39 -15.94 141.44
C LYS A 339 -4.56 -17.31 142.12
N GLY A 340 -3.92 -18.34 141.58
CA GLY A 340 -4.12 -19.74 141.97
C GLY A 340 -5.17 -20.51 141.16
N HIS A 341 -5.92 -19.83 140.28
CA HIS A 341 -7.07 -20.35 139.52
C HIS A 341 -6.95 -20.07 138.01
N SER A 342 -5.72 -19.91 137.50
CA SER A 342 -5.46 -19.69 136.08
C SER A 342 -4.32 -20.56 135.56
N THR A 343 -4.43 -20.96 134.29
CA THR A 343 -3.43 -21.77 133.60
C THR A 343 -3.15 -21.22 132.20
N VAL A 344 -1.94 -21.43 131.70
CA VAL A 344 -1.57 -21.05 130.32
C VAL A 344 -1.72 -22.27 129.43
N ILE A 345 -2.57 -22.15 128.41
CA ILE A 345 -2.75 -23.19 127.39
C ILE A 345 -1.88 -22.85 126.18
N PRO A 346 -0.99 -23.75 125.74
CA PRO A 346 -0.16 -23.54 124.56
C PRO A 346 -1.00 -23.48 123.26
N PRO A 347 -0.42 -22.98 122.15
CA PRO A 347 -1.09 -22.92 120.85
C PRO A 347 -1.71 -24.28 120.47
N GLY A 348 -2.99 -24.28 120.10
CA GLY A 348 -3.74 -25.49 119.72
C GLY A 348 -4.22 -26.38 120.88
N GLY A 349 -3.98 -26.02 122.14
CA GLY A 349 -4.50 -26.75 123.30
C GLY A 349 -5.99 -26.52 123.53
N ASN A 350 -6.71 -27.56 123.97
CA ASN A 350 -8.12 -27.47 124.32
C ASN A 350 -8.31 -26.82 125.70
N LEU A 351 -9.39 -26.06 125.85
CA LEU A 351 -9.79 -25.46 127.12
C LEU A 351 -10.19 -26.56 128.12
N PRO A 352 -9.57 -26.65 129.32
CA PRO A 352 -9.96 -27.62 130.32
C PRO A 352 -11.43 -27.42 130.77
N PRO A 353 -12.17 -28.50 131.11
CA PRO A 353 -13.52 -28.38 131.64
C PRO A 353 -13.55 -27.53 132.91
N GLY A 354 -14.52 -26.61 133.02
CA GLY A 354 -14.63 -25.70 134.17
C GLY A 354 -13.70 -24.48 134.09
N TYR A 355 -13.19 -24.15 132.90
CA TYR A 355 -12.43 -22.93 132.65
C TYR A 355 -13.03 -22.15 131.48
N HIS A 356 -12.83 -20.83 131.46
CA HIS A 356 -13.11 -19.95 130.33
C HIS A 356 -11.85 -19.20 129.88
N TRP A 357 -11.82 -18.81 128.60
CA TRP A 357 -10.71 -18.02 128.05
C TRP A 357 -10.71 -16.60 128.60
N GLN A 358 -9.53 -16.01 128.74
CA GLN A 358 -9.40 -14.58 128.98
C GLN A 358 -10.12 -13.80 127.86
N VAL A 359 -11.17 -13.07 128.23
CA VAL A 359 -11.80 -12.07 127.37
C VAL A 359 -11.25 -10.69 127.80
N PRO A 360 -10.76 -9.85 126.85
CA PRO A 360 -10.29 -8.49 127.15
C PRO A 360 -11.31 -7.61 127.87
#